data_AF-A0A511YQL0-F1
#
_entry.id   AF-A0A511YQL0-F1
#
_cell.length_a   1.000
_cell.length_b   1.000
_cell.length_c   1.000
_cell.angle_alpha   90.00
_cell.angle_beta   90.00
_cell.angle_gamma   90.00
#
_symmetry.space_group_name_H-M   'P 1'
#
loop_
_entity.id
_entity.type
_entity.pdbx_description
1 polymer ?
#
loop_
_entity_poly.entity_id
_entity_poly.type
_entity_poly.pdbx_seq_one_letter_code
_entity_poly.pdbx_strand_id
1 'polypeptide(L)'
;MFNQSTVDCCVGISCVKFKIIIIMSNTIQLFNKNYNVYYHYQDLTTIWELQSYQSITDLNRYNQLKEDITQNGVIDPILYYATPDGIKLVIDGHIRLKACIELEISDIPKKEIRENFALLSDVQFWMVKHQCQRRNLTPVEKLKFACLHEETIVKKAKENLSKAGRGDNVKDKIDTILEISKLAGIGRTTTARYRSVINSGFYGIISQMLNEKLSISAAYNQVQGRLKIKEINIASAIENKLALEEKQQLNIQPEIQEPQYVLDYHAGRHLLITNQVECFIMAKDKTKVKDTMAQSPSLKYAVFIIED
;
A
#
# COMPACT_ATOMS: atom_id res chain seq x y z
N MET A 1 -6.74 36.19 -13.08
CA MET A 1 -7.59 36.56 -14.21
C MET A 1 -7.04 35.83 -15.44
N PHE A 2 -7.78 34.87 -16.00
CA PHE A 2 -7.29 34.07 -17.14
C PHE A 2 -7.37 34.90 -18.42
N ASN A 3 -6.25 35.03 -19.15
CA ASN A 3 -6.27 35.59 -20.50
C ASN A 3 -6.93 34.57 -21.44
N GLN A 4 -8.14 34.88 -21.90
CA GLN A 4 -8.81 34.12 -22.96
C GLN A 4 -8.44 34.77 -24.30
N SER A 5 -7.71 34.05 -25.13
CA SER A 5 -7.50 34.43 -26.53
C SER A 5 -8.16 33.37 -27.41
N THR A 6 -9.19 33.77 -28.15
CA THR A 6 -9.85 32.95 -29.17
C THR A 6 -9.09 33.12 -30.49
N VAL A 7 -8.69 32.01 -31.11
CA VAL A 7 -8.13 32.02 -32.46
C VAL A 7 -9.08 31.25 -33.36
N ASP A 8 -9.61 31.92 -34.39
CA ASP A 8 -10.46 31.31 -35.40
C ASP A 8 -9.58 30.71 -36.50
N CYS A 9 -9.58 29.38 -36.64
CA CYS A 9 -9.04 28.71 -37.82
C CYS A 9 -10.18 28.13 -38.64
N CYS A 10 -10.39 28.68 -39.83
CA CYS A 10 -11.32 28.14 -40.82
C CYS A 10 -10.65 27.01 -41.62
N VAL A 11 -11.18 25.79 -41.51
CA VAL A 11 -10.91 24.73 -42.49
C VAL A 11 -12.26 24.19 -42.97
N GLY A 12 -12.55 24.39 -44.27
CA GLY A 12 -13.50 23.61 -45.08
C GLY A 12 -14.90 23.31 -44.53
N ILE A 13 -15.90 24.07 -44.99
CA ILE A 13 -17.32 23.72 -45.27
C ILE A 13 -18.21 23.16 -44.13
N SER A 14 -17.73 22.93 -42.91
CA SER A 14 -18.66 22.79 -41.76
C SER A 14 -18.13 23.52 -40.53
N CYS A 15 -18.85 24.57 -40.12
CA CYS A 15 -18.50 25.39 -38.97
C CYS A 15 -18.96 24.69 -37.68
N VAL A 16 -18.24 23.64 -37.27
CA VAL A 16 -18.34 23.15 -35.90
C VAL A 16 -17.40 24.00 -35.06
N LYS A 17 -17.97 24.86 -34.20
CA LYS A 17 -17.21 25.59 -33.18
C LYS A 17 -16.63 24.60 -32.17
N PHE A 18 -15.49 24.01 -32.50
CA PHE A 18 -14.66 23.34 -31.51
C PHE A 18 -13.96 24.42 -30.70
N LYS A 19 -14.39 24.57 -29.44
CA LYS A 19 -13.69 25.37 -28.44
C LYS A 19 -12.40 24.63 -28.07
N ILE A 20 -11.35 24.79 -28.87
CA ILE A 20 -10.01 24.31 -28.51
C ILE A 20 -9.51 25.24 -27.41
N ILE A 21 -9.60 24.79 -26.15
CA ILE A 21 -8.91 25.43 -25.03
C ILE A 21 -7.44 25.06 -25.17
N ILE A 22 -6.64 25.96 -25.74
CA ILE A 22 -5.18 25.88 -25.63
C ILE A 22 -4.86 26.24 -24.18
N ILE A 23 -4.68 25.22 -23.33
CA ILE A 23 -4.09 25.40 -22.00
C ILE A 23 -2.63 25.74 -22.25
N MET A 24 -2.29 27.03 -22.26
CA MET A 24 -0.88 27.43 -22.21
C MET A 24 -0.26 26.73 -21.00
N SER A 25 0.80 25.98 -21.23
CA SER A 25 1.53 25.25 -20.20
C SER A 25 2.04 26.25 -19.16
N ASN A 26 1.29 26.39 -18.06
CA ASN A 26 1.64 27.23 -16.93
C ASN A 26 2.71 26.50 -16.11
N THR A 27 3.87 26.26 -16.72
CA THR A 27 4.98 25.51 -16.14
C THR A 27 6.13 26.44 -15.80
N ILE A 28 6.80 26.16 -14.69
CA ILE A 28 8.05 26.83 -14.30
C ILE A 28 9.19 25.81 -14.23
N GLN A 29 10.40 26.27 -14.52
CA GLN A 29 11.60 25.47 -14.33
C GLN A 29 12.13 25.68 -12.91
N LEU A 30 12.27 24.60 -12.15
CA LEU A 30 12.91 24.59 -10.83
C LEU A 30 13.83 23.36 -10.77
N PHE A 31 15.02 23.48 -10.17
CA PHE A 31 15.93 22.34 -9.97
C PHE A 31 16.14 21.49 -11.24
N ASN A 32 16.27 22.14 -12.41
CA ASN A 32 16.41 21.52 -13.74
C ASN A 32 15.24 20.63 -14.18
N LYS A 33 14.02 20.88 -13.66
CA LYS A 33 12.79 20.18 -14.02
C LYS A 33 11.64 21.16 -14.20
N ASN A 34 10.68 20.78 -15.03
CA ASN A 34 9.47 21.57 -15.23
C ASN A 34 8.37 21.12 -14.25
N TYR A 35 7.73 22.10 -13.63
CA TYR A 35 6.67 21.91 -12.66
C TYR A 35 5.45 22.72 -13.05
N ASN A 36 4.27 22.17 -12.82
CA ASN A 36 3.03 22.89 -13.08
C ASN A 36 2.80 23.92 -11.97
N VAL A 37 2.54 25.16 -12.37
CA VAL A 37 2.11 26.22 -11.47
C VAL A 37 0.65 25.97 -11.08
N TYR A 38 0.38 26.08 -9.78
CA TYR A 38 -0.98 25.99 -9.25
C TYR A 38 -1.63 27.37 -9.24
N TYR A 39 -1.05 28.32 -8.51
CA TYR A 39 -1.39 29.73 -8.54
C TYR A 39 -0.15 30.61 -8.60
N HIS A 40 -0.29 31.71 -9.33
CA HIS A 40 0.59 32.86 -9.24
C HIS A 40 -0.23 34.02 -8.69
N TYR A 41 0.23 34.62 -7.59
CA TYR A 41 -0.44 35.75 -6.97
C TYR A 41 0.60 36.77 -6.52
N GLN A 42 0.50 37.98 -7.08
CA GLN A 42 1.53 39.01 -6.96
C GLN A 42 2.89 38.50 -7.46
N ASP A 43 3.89 38.44 -6.59
CA ASP A 43 5.22 37.93 -6.88
C ASP A 43 5.43 36.50 -6.37
N LEU A 44 4.41 35.88 -5.77
CA LEU A 44 4.48 34.53 -5.19
C LEU A 44 4.00 33.47 -6.19
N THR A 45 4.71 32.35 -6.23
CA THR A 45 4.39 31.21 -7.09
C THR A 45 4.24 29.93 -6.28
N THR A 46 3.17 29.18 -6.54
CA THR A 46 2.89 27.86 -5.95
C THR A 46 2.89 26.81 -7.05
N ILE A 47 3.31 25.59 -6.73
CA ILE A 47 3.27 24.43 -7.64
C ILE A 47 2.41 23.31 -7.08
N TRP A 48 1.97 22.41 -7.96
CA TRP A 48 1.12 21.27 -7.59
C TRP A 48 1.80 20.31 -6.61
N GLU A 49 3.08 20.06 -6.80
CA GLU A 49 3.89 19.09 -6.05
C GLU A 49 4.06 19.45 -4.57
N LEU A 50 3.85 20.73 -4.22
CA LEU A 50 3.91 21.21 -2.85
C LEU A 50 2.52 21.29 -2.20
N GLN A 51 1.43 21.07 -2.95
CA GLN A 51 0.08 21.17 -2.42
C GLN A 51 -0.22 20.07 -1.39
N SER A 52 0.22 18.84 -1.65
CA SER A 52 -0.03 17.68 -0.78
C SER A 52 0.64 17.76 0.59
N TYR A 53 1.61 18.66 0.76
CA TYR A 53 2.34 18.87 2.01
C TYR A 53 1.68 19.91 2.93
N GLN A 54 0.48 20.36 2.57
CA GLN A 54 -0.31 21.29 3.37
C GLN A 54 -1.12 20.54 4.44
N SER A 55 -1.47 21.26 5.51
CA SER A 55 -2.40 20.74 6.50
C SER A 55 -3.75 20.44 5.86
N ILE A 56 -4.30 19.27 6.20
CA ILE A 56 -5.69 18.93 5.89
C ILE A 56 -6.53 19.77 6.83
N THR A 57 -6.86 20.98 6.38
CA THR A 57 -7.80 21.86 7.05
C THR A 57 -9.19 21.39 6.65
N ASP A 58 -9.97 20.88 7.61
CA ASP A 58 -11.40 20.69 7.37
C ASP A 58 -12.08 22.04 7.06
N LEU A 59 -13.27 21.99 6.46
CA LEU A 59 -13.95 23.21 6.01
C LEU A 59 -14.19 24.20 7.15
N ASN A 60 -14.43 23.73 8.38
CA ASN A 60 -14.68 24.59 9.54
C ASN A 60 -13.41 25.36 9.92
N ARG A 61 -12.27 24.67 10.03
CA ARG A 61 -10.98 25.30 10.33
C ARG A 61 -10.56 26.29 9.23
N TYR A 62 -10.93 26.03 7.98
CA TYR A 62 -10.64 26.94 6.86
C TYR A 62 -11.51 28.20 6.94
N ASN A 63 -12.80 28.05 7.26
CA ASN A 63 -13.70 29.20 7.44
C ASN A 63 -13.28 30.06 8.64
N GLN A 64 -12.91 29.44 9.77
CA GLN A 64 -12.36 30.15 10.92
C GLN A 64 -11.11 30.95 10.55
N LEU A 65 -10.18 30.35 9.79
CA LEU A 65 -9.00 31.07 9.29
C LEU A 65 -9.37 32.27 8.42
N LYS A 66 -10.39 32.15 7.56
CA LYS A 66 -10.85 33.27 6.72
C LYS A 66 -11.45 34.40 7.56
N GLU A 67 -12.24 34.07 8.57
CA GLU A 67 -12.79 35.04 9.52
C GLU A 67 -11.66 35.76 10.28
N ASP A 68 -10.69 35.01 10.80
CA ASP A 68 -9.52 35.56 11.50
C ASP A 68 -8.71 36.50 10.61
N ILE A 69 -8.46 36.11 9.36
CA ILE A 69 -7.75 36.95 8.37
C ILE A 69 -8.55 38.20 8.05
N THR A 70 -9.88 38.11 7.97
CA THR A 70 -10.74 39.28 7.69
C THR A 70 -10.71 40.28 8.85
N GLN A 71 -10.66 39.80 10.09
CA GLN A 71 -10.68 40.65 11.28
C GLN A 71 -9.30 41.21 11.64
N ASN A 72 -8.26 40.38 11.57
CA ASN A 72 -6.92 40.68 12.11
C ASN A 72 -5.85 40.82 11.03
N GLY A 73 -6.19 40.60 9.77
CA GLY A 73 -5.22 40.46 8.70
C GLY A 73 -4.40 39.18 8.81
N VAL A 74 -3.37 39.07 7.97
CA VAL A 74 -2.45 37.93 8.01
C VAL A 74 -1.38 38.19 9.05
N ILE A 75 -1.44 37.52 10.20
CA ILE A 75 -0.45 37.67 11.28
C ILE A 75 0.85 36.93 10.93
N ASP A 76 0.72 35.65 10.54
CA ASP A 76 1.87 34.81 10.18
C ASP A 76 2.22 34.96 8.70
N PRO A 77 3.44 35.44 8.35
CA PRO A 77 3.80 35.70 6.98
C PRO A 77 3.79 34.44 6.11
N ILE A 78 3.59 34.64 4.81
CA ILE A 78 3.79 33.59 3.80
C ILE A 78 5.29 33.38 3.65
N LEU A 79 5.74 32.15 3.88
CA LEU A 79 7.15 31.81 3.72
C LEU A 79 7.42 31.42 2.28
N TYR A 80 8.49 31.97 1.71
CA TYR A 80 8.92 31.65 0.36
C TYR A 80 10.44 31.41 0.29
N TYR A 81 10.84 30.65 -0.72
CA TYR A 81 12.22 30.44 -1.13
C TYR A 81 12.46 31.19 -2.44
N ALA A 82 13.45 32.10 -2.45
CA ALA A 82 13.88 32.75 -3.68
C ALA A 82 14.84 31.84 -4.44
N THR A 83 14.43 31.40 -5.62
CA THR A 83 15.29 30.61 -6.51
C THR A 83 16.37 31.50 -7.15
N PRO A 84 17.47 30.92 -7.67
CA PRO A 84 18.47 31.67 -8.43
C PRO A 84 17.90 32.46 -9.62
N ASP A 85 16.81 31.96 -10.22
CA ASP A 85 16.10 32.58 -11.33
C ASP A 85 15.11 33.69 -10.89
N GLY A 86 15.12 34.07 -9.61
CA GLY A 86 14.27 35.13 -9.06
C GLY A 86 12.83 34.71 -8.74
N ILE A 87 12.45 33.45 -8.97
CA ILE A 87 11.12 32.93 -8.62
C ILE A 87 10.99 32.83 -7.11
N LYS A 88 9.93 33.42 -6.54
CA LYS A 88 9.56 33.27 -5.12
C LYS A 88 8.61 32.10 -4.95
N LEU A 89 9.18 30.92 -4.70
CA LEU A 89 8.43 29.68 -4.49
C LEU A 89 7.85 29.65 -3.08
N VAL A 90 6.53 29.55 -2.95
CA VAL A 90 5.87 29.42 -1.64
C VAL A 90 6.15 28.05 -1.03
N ILE A 91 6.56 28.05 0.23
CA ILE A 91 6.89 26.82 0.98
C ILE A 91 6.01 26.63 2.22
N ASP A 92 5.52 27.69 2.83
CA ASP A 92 4.55 27.64 3.93
C ASP A 92 3.52 28.76 3.80
N GLY A 93 2.32 28.52 4.32
CA GLY A 93 1.23 29.48 4.26
C GLY A 93 0.35 29.37 3.03
N HIS A 94 0.44 28.29 2.26
CA HIS A 94 -0.42 28.06 1.09
C HIS A 94 -1.92 28.26 1.35
N ILE A 95 -2.44 27.75 2.47
CA ILE A 95 -3.85 27.92 2.86
C ILE A 95 -4.17 29.38 3.19
N ARG A 96 -3.24 30.10 3.85
CA ARG A 96 -3.37 31.54 4.11
C ARG A 96 -3.36 32.33 2.81
N LEU A 97 -2.45 32.00 1.89
CA LEU A 97 -2.38 32.61 0.56
C LEU A 97 -3.67 32.37 -0.22
N LYS A 98 -4.22 31.15 -0.20
CA LYS A 98 -5.51 30.81 -0.81
C LYS A 98 -6.64 31.68 -0.22
N ALA A 99 -6.72 31.79 1.11
CA ALA A 99 -7.68 32.64 1.77
C ALA A 99 -7.53 34.12 1.36
N CYS A 100 -6.30 34.63 1.27
CA CYS A 100 -6.04 36.00 0.83
C CYS A 100 -6.48 36.24 -0.62
N ILE A 101 -6.25 35.26 -1.51
CA ILE A 101 -6.71 35.31 -2.90
C ILE A 101 -8.24 35.39 -2.96
N GLU A 102 -8.94 34.54 -2.18
CA GLU A 102 -10.42 34.53 -2.13
C GLU A 102 -11.02 35.78 -1.48
N LEU A 103 -10.30 36.42 -0.56
CA LEU A 103 -10.71 37.65 0.13
C LEU A 103 -10.20 38.92 -0.56
N GLU A 104 -9.50 38.77 -1.69
CA GLU A 104 -8.90 39.88 -2.47
C GLU A 104 -7.94 40.77 -1.65
N ILE A 105 -7.26 40.19 -0.65
CA ILE A 105 -6.29 40.90 0.20
C ILE A 105 -4.97 41.05 -0.54
N SER A 106 -4.59 42.30 -0.79
CA SER A 106 -3.34 42.64 -1.49
C SER A 106 -2.16 42.86 -0.54
N ASP A 107 -2.38 43.31 0.69
CA ASP A 107 -1.29 43.48 1.67
C ASP A 107 -1.02 42.16 2.40
N ILE A 108 -0.16 41.33 1.80
CA ILE A 108 0.23 40.03 2.35
C ILE A 108 1.65 40.14 2.90
N PRO A 109 1.88 39.91 4.20
CA PRO A 109 3.22 39.84 4.75
C PRO A 109 3.92 38.57 4.24
N LYS A 110 5.15 38.76 3.78
CA LYS A 110 5.97 37.71 3.14
C LYS A 110 7.32 37.66 3.82
N LYS A 111 7.87 36.46 3.97
CA LYS A 111 9.20 36.26 4.54
C LYS A 111 9.98 35.26 3.71
N GLU A 112 11.15 35.70 3.26
CA GLU A 112 12.11 34.81 2.60
C GLU A 112 12.77 33.90 3.63
N ILE A 113 12.92 32.62 3.29
CA ILE A 113 13.79 31.72 4.04
C ILE A 113 15.17 31.62 3.36
N ARG A 114 16.21 31.53 4.20
CA ARG A 114 17.59 31.38 3.75
C ARG A 114 18.04 29.95 3.97
N GLU A 115 17.67 29.08 3.05
CA GLU A 115 18.06 27.67 3.02
C GLU A 115 18.64 27.35 1.65
N ASN A 116 19.56 26.39 1.58
CA ASN A 116 20.15 25.97 0.31
C ASN A 116 19.53 24.63 -0.10
N PHE A 117 18.58 24.67 -1.04
CA PHE A 117 17.94 23.48 -1.58
C PHE A 117 18.63 23.04 -2.86
N ALA A 118 19.09 21.79 -2.91
CA ALA A 118 19.65 21.21 -4.13
C ALA A 118 18.55 20.61 -5.02
N LEU A 119 17.48 20.10 -4.40
CA LEU A 119 16.38 19.40 -5.05
C LEU A 119 15.03 19.80 -4.45
N LEU A 120 13.95 19.60 -5.21
CA LEU A 120 12.58 19.76 -4.70
C LEU A 120 12.30 18.88 -3.47
N SER A 121 12.91 17.69 -3.40
CA SER A 121 12.78 16.80 -2.23
C SER A 121 13.30 17.41 -0.94
N ASP A 122 14.25 18.33 -1.04
CA ASP A 122 14.82 19.04 0.12
C ASP A 122 13.86 20.11 0.61
N VAL A 123 13.19 20.82 -0.32
CA VAL A 123 12.10 21.76 -0.02
C VAL A 123 10.97 21.02 0.70
N GLN A 124 10.51 19.91 0.13
CA GLN A 124 9.45 19.10 0.72
C GLN A 124 9.85 18.54 2.11
N PHE A 125 11.11 18.13 2.29
CA PHE A 125 11.62 17.67 3.60
C PHE A 125 11.58 18.81 4.62
N TRP A 126 12.01 20.00 4.21
CA TRP A 126 11.95 21.20 5.04
C TRP A 126 10.51 21.53 5.42
N MET A 127 9.57 21.46 4.47
CA MET A 127 8.14 21.69 4.73
C MET A 127 7.60 20.73 5.78
N VAL A 128 7.82 19.41 5.62
CA VAL A 128 7.39 18.39 6.59
C VAL A 128 7.99 18.66 7.97
N LYS A 129 9.31 18.88 8.04
CA LYS A 129 10.01 19.16 9.29
C LYS A 129 9.44 20.39 9.99
N HIS A 130 9.16 21.45 9.24
CA HIS A 130 8.61 22.69 9.77
C HIS A 130 7.17 22.52 10.26
N GLN A 131 6.32 21.74 9.56
CA GLN A 131 4.99 21.39 10.03
C GLN A 131 5.06 20.61 11.36
N CYS A 132 5.90 19.58 11.45
CA CYS A 132 6.02 18.73 12.65
C CYS A 132 6.49 19.50 13.91
N GLN A 133 7.13 20.66 13.74
CA GLN A 133 7.54 21.54 14.84
C GLN A 133 6.36 22.33 15.44
N ARG A 134 5.23 22.42 14.75
CA ARG A 134 4.04 23.10 15.29
C ARG A 134 3.55 22.39 16.54
N ARG A 135 3.37 23.15 17.63
CA ARG A 135 2.96 22.64 18.94
C ARG A 135 1.49 22.21 19.01
N ASN A 136 0.68 22.67 18.05
CA ASN A 136 -0.74 22.36 17.95
C ASN A 136 -1.04 21.06 17.21
N LEU A 137 -0.04 20.40 16.60
CA LEU A 137 -0.24 19.12 15.94
C LEU A 137 -0.12 17.95 16.91
N THR A 138 -1.02 17.00 16.80
CA THR A 138 -1.00 15.79 17.62
C THR A 138 0.04 14.79 17.12
N PRO A 139 0.46 13.81 17.94
CA PRO A 139 1.42 12.80 17.50
C PRO A 139 0.99 12.05 16.23
N VAL A 140 -0.32 11.83 16.07
CA VAL A 140 -0.89 11.15 14.88
C VAL A 140 -0.76 12.04 13.65
N GLU A 141 -1.09 13.32 13.77
CA GLU A 141 -0.93 14.29 12.66
C GLU A 141 0.54 14.44 12.26
N LYS A 142 1.47 14.57 13.24
CA LYS A 142 2.91 14.66 12.95
C LYS A 142 3.43 13.43 12.21
N LEU A 143 3.01 12.24 12.62
CA LEU A 143 3.38 11.01 11.93
C LEU A 143 2.77 10.92 10.53
N LYS A 144 1.53 11.38 10.35
CA LYS A 144 0.88 11.47 9.03
C LYS A 144 1.67 12.36 8.07
N PHE A 145 2.12 13.54 8.51
CA PHE A 145 3.00 14.40 7.70
C PHE A 145 4.34 13.76 7.41
N ALA A 146 4.99 13.17 8.42
CA ALA A 146 6.29 12.53 8.24
C ALA A 146 6.24 11.37 7.23
N CYS A 147 5.12 10.64 7.18
CA CYS A 147 4.90 9.58 6.20
C CYS A 147 4.70 10.09 4.76
N LEU A 148 4.34 11.36 4.52
CA LEU A 148 4.30 11.91 3.15
C LEU A 148 5.68 11.86 2.47
N HIS A 149 6.75 11.89 3.27
CA HIS A 149 8.13 11.84 2.78
C HIS A 149 8.74 10.45 2.77
N GLU A 150 7.95 9.43 3.09
CA GLU A 150 8.41 8.07 3.22
C GLU A 150 8.99 7.51 1.93
N GLU A 151 8.33 7.71 0.79
CA GLU A 151 8.77 7.15 -0.50
C GLU A 151 10.18 7.62 -0.85
N THR A 152 10.48 8.90 -0.58
CA THR A 152 11.82 9.47 -0.76
C THR A 152 12.85 8.80 0.15
N ILE A 153 12.50 8.55 1.41
CA ILE A 153 13.37 7.86 2.39
C ILE A 153 13.63 6.41 1.94
N VAL A 154 12.57 5.69 1.56
CA VAL A 154 12.65 4.30 1.08
C VAL A 154 13.47 4.20 -0.20
N LYS A 155 13.31 5.15 -1.13
CA LYS A 155 14.10 5.18 -2.37
C LYS A 155 15.58 5.34 -2.06
N LYS A 156 15.96 6.29 -1.21
CA LYS A 156 17.35 6.47 -0.76
C LYS A 156 17.89 5.21 -0.06
N ALA A 157 17.09 4.56 0.78
CA ALA A 157 17.46 3.31 1.44
C ALA A 157 17.72 2.18 0.43
N LYS A 158 16.87 2.03 -0.60
CA LYS A 158 17.05 1.03 -1.67
C LYS A 158 18.27 1.30 -2.53
N GLU A 159 18.54 2.55 -2.86
CA GLU A 159 19.76 2.95 -3.60
C GLU A 159 21.02 2.58 -2.82
N ASN A 160 21.03 2.83 -1.51
CA ASN A 160 22.11 2.41 -0.61
C ASN A 160 22.27 0.88 -0.60
N LEU A 161 21.18 0.11 -0.50
CA LEU A 161 21.26 -1.34 -0.59
C LEU A 161 21.83 -1.83 -1.94
N SER A 162 21.44 -1.19 -3.05
CA SER A 162 21.96 -1.55 -4.38
C SER A 162 23.46 -1.26 -4.51
N LYS A 163 23.93 -0.11 -4.01
CA LYS A 163 25.37 0.24 -3.99
C LYS A 163 26.17 -0.75 -3.15
N ALA A 164 25.69 -1.07 -1.95
CA ALA A 164 26.33 -2.05 -1.08
C ALA A 164 26.42 -3.44 -1.74
N GLY A 165 25.37 -3.87 -2.46
CA GLY A 165 25.38 -5.13 -3.22
C GLY A 165 26.38 -5.15 -4.39
N ARG A 166 26.85 -3.99 -4.87
CA ARG A 166 27.89 -3.86 -5.90
C ARG A 166 29.30 -3.76 -5.31
N GLY A 167 29.45 -3.81 -3.99
CA GLY A 167 30.74 -3.68 -3.30
C GLY A 167 31.13 -2.25 -2.94
N ASP A 168 30.24 -1.27 -3.14
CA ASP A 168 30.49 0.11 -2.71
C ASP A 168 30.39 0.23 -1.18
N ASN A 169 31.29 1.01 -0.57
CA ASN A 169 31.22 1.32 0.86
C ASN A 169 30.09 2.32 1.15
N VAL A 170 28.94 1.80 1.60
CA VAL A 170 27.81 2.61 2.06
C VAL A 170 27.97 2.90 3.55
N LYS A 171 28.31 4.14 3.89
CA LYS A 171 28.54 4.58 5.26
C LYS A 171 27.24 4.70 6.09
N ASP A 172 26.12 5.02 5.44
CA ASP A 172 24.87 5.34 6.14
C ASP A 172 23.79 4.30 5.86
N LYS A 173 23.61 3.37 6.81
CA LYS A 173 22.44 2.49 6.84
C LYS A 173 21.21 3.32 7.19
N ILE A 174 20.24 3.37 6.28
CA ILE A 174 19.00 4.12 6.47
C ILE A 174 17.93 3.21 7.09
N ASP A 175 17.50 3.52 8.32
CA ASP A 175 16.30 2.95 8.92
C ASP A 175 15.12 3.90 8.69
N THR A 176 14.21 3.52 7.79
CA THR A 176 13.04 4.33 7.41
C THR A 176 12.20 4.73 8.63
N ILE A 177 12.01 3.83 9.60
CA ILE A 177 11.21 4.13 10.81
C ILE A 177 11.92 5.16 11.66
N LEU A 178 13.24 5.02 11.81
CA LEU A 178 14.04 5.98 12.57
C LEU A 178 14.01 7.37 11.91
N GLU A 179 14.14 7.46 10.59
CA GLU A 179 14.08 8.73 9.87
C GLU A 179 12.70 9.41 9.99
N ILE A 180 11.61 8.65 9.85
CA ILE A 180 10.25 9.16 10.09
C ILE A 180 10.09 9.61 11.55
N SER A 181 10.64 8.86 12.51
CA SER A 181 10.56 9.18 13.94
C SER A 181 11.27 10.50 14.28
N LYS A 182 12.46 10.73 13.70
CA LYS A 182 13.22 11.97 13.84
C LYS A 182 12.47 13.16 13.22
N LEU A 183 11.92 12.96 12.02
CA LEU A 183 11.11 13.97 11.32
C LEU A 183 9.88 14.40 12.13
N ALA A 184 9.13 13.42 12.65
CA ALA A 184 7.95 13.68 13.45
C ALA A 184 8.25 14.19 14.87
N GLY A 185 9.48 14.01 15.36
CA GLY A 185 9.84 14.24 16.76
C GLY A 185 9.14 13.26 17.72
N ILE A 186 8.86 12.05 17.26
CA ILE A 186 8.14 11.01 18.02
C ILE A 186 9.07 9.81 18.20
N GLY A 187 8.95 9.09 19.33
CA GLY A 187 9.80 7.92 19.59
C GLY A 187 9.61 6.80 18.55
N ARG A 188 10.72 6.16 18.16
CA ARG A 188 10.77 5.07 17.15
C ARG A 188 9.71 3.98 17.36
N THR A 189 9.49 3.55 18.60
CA THR A 189 8.49 2.51 18.93
C THR A 189 7.07 2.95 18.60
N THR A 190 6.72 4.20 18.91
CA THR A 190 5.40 4.77 18.59
C THR A 190 5.20 4.90 17.09
N THR A 191 6.24 5.33 16.37
CA THR A 191 6.25 5.37 14.89
C THR A 191 6.03 3.98 14.30
N ALA A 192 6.71 2.96 14.82
CA ALA A 192 6.55 1.57 14.37
C ALA A 192 5.11 1.06 14.60
N ARG A 193 4.53 1.35 15.78
CA ARG A 193 3.13 1.00 16.10
C ARG A 193 2.15 1.68 15.16
N TYR A 194 2.29 2.99 14.95
CA TYR A 194 1.46 3.74 14.01
C TYR A 194 1.48 3.11 12.62
N ARG A 195 2.68 2.82 12.10
CA ARG A 195 2.84 2.18 10.79
C ARG A 195 2.24 0.78 10.73
N SER A 196 2.37 -0.01 11.80
CA SER A 196 1.72 -1.32 11.90
C SER A 196 0.20 -1.21 11.83
N VAL A 197 -0.40 -0.16 12.40
CA VAL A 197 -1.86 0.08 12.32
C VAL A 197 -2.27 0.47 10.90
N ILE A 198 -1.56 1.42 10.28
CA ILE A 198 -1.86 1.84 8.90
C ILE A 198 -1.76 0.66 7.92
N ASN A 199 -0.70 -0.15 8.04
CA ASN A 199 -0.47 -1.29 7.15
C ASN A 199 -1.39 -2.48 7.40
N SER A 200 -2.16 -2.49 8.50
CA SER A 200 -3.04 -3.63 8.82
C SER A 200 -4.28 -3.69 7.94
N GLY A 201 -4.65 -2.59 7.28
CA GLY A 201 -5.87 -2.48 6.46
C GLY A 201 -7.18 -2.52 7.26
N PHE A 202 -7.14 -2.46 8.59
CA PHE A 202 -8.35 -2.44 9.42
C PHE A 202 -8.93 -1.03 9.49
N TYR A 203 -9.62 -0.61 8.42
CA TYR A 203 -10.12 0.76 8.23
C TYR A 203 -10.88 1.34 9.43
N GLY A 204 -11.67 0.55 10.14
CA GLY A 204 -12.38 1.00 11.33
C GLY A 204 -11.47 1.42 12.49
N ILE A 205 -10.34 0.72 12.69
CA ILE A 205 -9.35 1.07 13.72
C ILE A 205 -8.50 2.25 13.24
N ILE A 206 -8.08 2.23 11.97
CA ILE A 206 -7.30 3.31 11.35
C ILE A 206 -8.07 4.64 11.46
N SER A 207 -9.34 4.65 11.08
CA SER A 207 -10.19 5.84 11.14
C SER A 207 -10.34 6.37 12.57
N GLN A 208 -10.55 5.50 13.56
CA GLN A 208 -10.63 5.93 14.95
C GLN A 208 -9.31 6.52 15.47
N MET A 209 -8.17 5.95 15.07
CA MET A 209 -6.85 6.49 15.42
C MET A 209 -6.60 7.85 14.75
N LEU A 210 -6.93 7.99 13.46
CA LEU A 210 -6.75 9.24 12.71
C LEU A 210 -7.64 10.38 13.22
N ASN A 211 -8.81 10.05 13.75
CA ASN A 211 -9.73 11.00 14.39
C ASN A 211 -9.48 11.15 15.90
N GLU A 212 -8.34 10.65 16.40
CA GLU A 212 -7.89 10.78 17.80
C GLU A 212 -8.84 10.16 18.85
N LYS A 213 -9.80 9.35 18.42
CA LYS A 213 -10.68 8.56 19.30
C LYS A 213 -9.93 7.41 19.96
N LEU A 214 -8.84 6.95 19.34
CA LEU A 214 -7.94 5.94 19.88
C LEU A 214 -6.50 6.45 19.88
N SER A 215 -5.78 6.18 20.97
CA SER A 215 -4.33 6.37 20.99
C SER A 215 -3.64 5.37 20.07
N ILE A 216 -2.44 5.72 19.57
CA ILE A 216 -1.63 4.84 18.70
C ILE A 216 -1.39 3.47 19.36
N SER A 217 -1.10 3.45 20.66
CA SER A 217 -0.88 2.21 21.41
C SER A 217 -2.17 1.37 21.54
N ALA A 218 -3.31 2.01 21.81
CA ALA A 218 -4.59 1.30 21.90
C ALA A 218 -4.99 0.71 20.53
N ALA A 219 -4.87 1.49 19.47
CA ALA A 219 -5.12 1.05 18.10
C ALA A 219 -4.20 -0.13 17.74
N TYR A 220 -2.90 -0.04 18.03
CA TYR A 220 -1.94 -1.13 17.82
C TYR A 220 -2.37 -2.41 18.55
N ASN A 221 -2.72 -2.32 19.83
CA ASN A 221 -3.16 -3.49 20.61
C ASN A 221 -4.44 -4.13 20.03
N GLN A 222 -5.40 -3.32 19.57
CA GLN A 222 -6.60 -3.84 18.89
C GLN A 222 -6.25 -4.55 17.57
N VAL A 223 -5.33 -4.01 16.77
CA VAL A 223 -4.84 -4.66 15.55
C VAL A 223 -4.19 -6.01 15.88
N GLN A 224 -3.30 -6.05 16.87
CA GLN A 224 -2.63 -7.29 17.29
C GLN A 224 -3.64 -8.34 17.79
N GLY A 225 -4.66 -7.93 18.55
CA GLY A 225 -5.74 -8.82 18.98
C GLY A 225 -6.52 -9.42 17.81
N ARG A 226 -6.85 -8.61 16.80
CA ARG A 226 -7.57 -9.07 15.60
C ARG A 226 -6.76 -10.03 14.74
N LEU A 227 -5.45 -9.79 14.59
CA LEU A 227 -4.56 -10.69 13.85
C LEU A 227 -4.48 -12.06 14.53
N LYS A 228 -4.31 -12.10 15.85
CA LYS A 228 -4.32 -13.37 16.63
C LYS A 228 -5.62 -14.13 16.48
N ILE A 229 -6.77 -13.47 16.59
CA ILE A 229 -8.08 -14.12 16.39
C ILE A 229 -8.19 -14.70 14.98
N LYS A 230 -7.72 -13.97 13.96
CA LYS A 230 -7.71 -14.44 12.57
C LYS A 230 -6.84 -15.68 12.40
N GLU A 231 -5.65 -15.70 12.99
CA GLU A 231 -4.75 -16.86 12.99
C GLU A 231 -5.38 -18.08 13.67
N ILE A 232 -5.98 -17.89 14.86
CA ILE A 232 -6.68 -18.95 15.60
C ILE A 232 -7.84 -19.52 14.77
N ASN A 233 -8.65 -18.66 14.14
CA ASN A 233 -9.78 -19.08 13.31
C ASN A 233 -9.33 -19.84 12.05
N ILE A 234 -8.20 -19.47 11.46
CA ILE A 234 -7.63 -20.20 10.33
C ILE A 234 -7.12 -21.57 10.79
N ALA A 235 -6.41 -21.63 11.91
CA ALA A 235 -5.90 -22.89 12.47
C ALA A 235 -7.06 -23.86 12.79
N SER A 236 -8.10 -23.38 13.47
CA SER A 236 -9.27 -24.22 13.79
C SER A 236 -10.05 -24.65 12.54
N ALA A 237 -10.13 -23.80 11.51
CA ALA A 237 -10.72 -24.18 10.22
C ALA A 237 -9.91 -25.28 9.50
N ILE A 238 -8.58 -25.23 9.57
CA ILE A 238 -7.70 -26.26 9.01
C ILE A 238 -7.86 -27.59 9.77
N GLU A 239 -7.83 -27.56 11.10
CA GLU A 239 -8.04 -28.75 11.94
C GLU A 239 -9.39 -29.41 11.67
N ASN A 240 -10.46 -28.62 11.59
CA ASN A 240 -11.79 -29.14 11.26
C ASN A 240 -11.85 -29.77 9.86
N LYS A 241 -11.13 -29.20 8.89
CA LYS A 241 -11.07 -29.75 7.52
C LYS A 241 -10.30 -31.07 7.49
N LEU A 242 -9.15 -31.14 8.17
CA LEU A 242 -8.36 -32.37 8.31
C LEU A 242 -9.17 -33.48 9.01
N ALA A 243 -9.88 -33.14 10.09
CA ALA A 243 -10.74 -34.08 10.79
C ALA A 243 -11.93 -34.57 9.95
N LEU A 244 -12.44 -33.74 9.02
CA LEU A 244 -13.46 -34.15 8.05
C LEU A 244 -12.88 -35.12 7.01
N GLU A 245 -11.67 -34.84 6.52
CA GLU A 245 -10.95 -35.68 5.55
C GLU A 245 -10.61 -37.06 6.17
N GLU A 246 -10.16 -37.10 7.43
CA GLU A 246 -9.91 -38.34 8.19
C GLU A 246 -11.21 -39.15 8.40
N LYS A 247 -12.32 -38.49 8.74
CA LYS A 247 -13.63 -39.16 8.89
C LYS A 247 -14.17 -39.69 7.55
N GLN A 248 -13.89 -39.00 6.45
CA GLN A 248 -14.24 -39.48 5.10
C GLN A 248 -13.40 -40.69 4.69
N GLN A 249 -12.12 -40.76 5.10
CA GLN A 249 -11.27 -41.93 4.88
C GLN A 249 -11.67 -43.13 5.76
N LEU A 250 -12.10 -42.91 7.01
CA LEU A 250 -12.57 -44.00 7.90
C LEU A 250 -13.94 -44.58 7.53
N ASN A 251 -14.75 -43.88 6.72
CA ASN A 251 -16.09 -44.35 6.32
C ASN A 251 -16.08 -45.19 5.03
N ILE A 252 -14.90 -45.53 4.49
CA ILE A 252 -14.75 -46.57 3.48
C ILE A 252 -14.75 -47.91 4.24
N GLN A 253 -15.93 -48.52 4.42
CA GLN A 253 -15.95 -49.95 4.74
C GLN A 253 -15.35 -50.72 3.56
N PRO A 254 -14.48 -51.73 3.79
CA PRO A 254 -13.92 -52.51 2.69
C PRO A 254 -15.07 -53.28 2.02
N GLU A 255 -15.49 -52.81 0.86
CA GLU A 255 -16.33 -53.57 -0.05
C GLU A 255 -15.49 -54.77 -0.50
N ILE A 256 -15.89 -55.98 -0.11
CA ILE A 256 -15.21 -57.22 -0.49
C ILE A 256 -15.23 -57.28 -2.03
N GLN A 257 -14.10 -56.99 -2.67
CA GLN A 257 -13.99 -57.07 -4.12
C GLN A 257 -13.98 -58.53 -4.53
N GLU A 258 -15.02 -58.96 -5.25
CA GLU A 258 -15.05 -60.30 -5.80
C GLU A 258 -13.86 -60.53 -6.76
N PRO A 259 -13.20 -61.69 -6.70
CA PRO A 259 -12.03 -61.95 -7.52
C PRO A 259 -12.41 -62.07 -9.00
N GLN A 260 -11.60 -61.48 -9.88
CA GLN A 260 -11.73 -61.67 -11.32
C GLN A 260 -11.11 -63.01 -11.72
N TYR A 261 -11.94 -63.98 -12.12
CA TYR A 261 -11.43 -65.24 -12.64
C TYR A 261 -10.97 -65.08 -14.09
N VAL A 262 -9.76 -65.55 -14.39
CA VAL A 262 -9.14 -65.50 -15.72
C VAL A 262 -9.00 -66.91 -16.29
N LEU A 263 -9.00 -67.01 -17.63
CA LEU A 263 -9.00 -68.27 -18.35
C LEU A 263 -7.61 -68.92 -18.45
N ASP A 264 -6.55 -68.12 -18.38
CA ASP A 264 -5.17 -68.61 -18.49
C ASP A 264 -4.18 -67.73 -17.71
N TYR A 265 -2.96 -68.24 -17.58
CA TYR A 265 -1.84 -67.56 -16.93
C TYR A 265 -1.51 -66.20 -17.55
N HIS A 266 -1.56 -66.08 -18.88
CA HIS A 266 -1.16 -64.87 -19.58
C HIS A 266 -2.16 -63.73 -19.36
N ALA A 267 -3.45 -64.05 -19.34
CA ALA A 267 -4.52 -63.11 -19.01
C ALA A 267 -4.34 -62.54 -17.59
N GLY A 268 -4.08 -63.39 -16.60
CA GLY A 268 -3.84 -62.94 -15.22
C GLY A 268 -2.59 -62.07 -15.07
N ARG A 269 -1.49 -62.46 -15.74
CA ARG A 269 -0.25 -61.66 -15.78
C ARG A 269 -0.46 -60.31 -16.45
N HIS A 270 -1.25 -60.25 -17.51
CA HIS A 270 -1.54 -59.00 -18.21
C HIS A 270 -2.28 -58.02 -17.29
N LEU A 271 -3.30 -58.48 -16.55
CA LEU A 271 -4.04 -57.63 -15.60
C LEU A 271 -3.13 -57.07 -14.50
N LEU A 272 -2.14 -57.85 -14.05
CA LEU A 272 -1.17 -57.40 -13.06
C LEU A 272 -0.23 -56.34 -13.64
N ILE A 273 0.25 -56.52 -14.88
CA ILE A 273 1.17 -55.58 -15.53
C ILE A 273 0.48 -54.27 -15.90
N THR A 274 -0.81 -54.32 -16.26
CA THR A 274 -1.61 -53.12 -16.56
C THR A 274 -2.17 -52.43 -15.31
N ASN A 275 -1.78 -52.87 -14.11
CA ASN A 275 -2.28 -52.39 -12.81
C ASN A 275 -3.82 -52.43 -12.69
N GLN A 276 -4.48 -53.35 -13.39
CA GLN A 276 -5.92 -53.57 -13.25
C GLN A 276 -6.26 -54.40 -12.01
N VAL A 277 -5.34 -55.26 -11.60
CA VAL A 277 -5.36 -55.99 -10.32
C VAL A 277 -4.04 -55.81 -9.58
N GLU A 278 -4.06 -56.00 -8.27
CA GLU A 278 -2.89 -55.83 -7.39
C GLU A 278 -2.26 -57.17 -7.03
N CYS A 279 -3.04 -58.25 -7.10
CA CYS A 279 -2.57 -59.60 -6.83
C CYS A 279 -3.10 -60.59 -7.88
N PHE A 280 -2.24 -61.50 -8.32
CA PHE A 280 -2.62 -62.61 -9.20
C PHE A 280 -2.33 -63.94 -8.50
N ILE A 281 -3.38 -64.74 -8.29
CA ILE A 281 -3.32 -66.02 -7.59
C ILE A 281 -3.53 -67.17 -8.60
N MET A 282 -2.64 -68.15 -8.55
CA MET A 282 -2.79 -69.42 -9.26
C MET A 282 -3.03 -70.52 -8.25
N ALA A 283 -4.15 -71.24 -8.37
CA ALA A 283 -4.51 -72.29 -7.42
C ALA A 283 -5.13 -73.48 -8.14
N LYS A 284 -4.97 -74.69 -7.58
CA LYS A 284 -5.69 -75.89 -8.04
C LYS A 284 -7.08 -76.01 -7.41
N ASP A 285 -7.33 -75.29 -6.32
CA ASP A 285 -8.55 -75.39 -5.52
C ASP A 285 -9.07 -74.00 -5.18
N LYS A 286 -10.36 -73.78 -5.46
CA LYS A 286 -11.07 -72.52 -5.18
C LYS A 286 -11.20 -72.22 -3.69
N THR A 287 -11.14 -73.23 -2.81
CA THR A 287 -11.27 -73.03 -1.36
C THR A 287 -10.07 -72.27 -0.78
N LYS A 288 -8.84 -72.65 -1.18
CA LYS A 288 -7.60 -72.00 -0.74
C LYS A 288 -7.47 -70.54 -1.19
N VAL A 289 -8.14 -70.18 -2.28
CA VAL A 289 -8.20 -68.80 -2.77
C VAL A 289 -8.94 -67.90 -1.78
N LYS A 290 -10.06 -68.39 -1.22
CA LYS A 290 -10.86 -67.62 -0.26
C LYS A 290 -10.09 -67.34 1.02
N ASP A 291 -9.36 -68.32 1.55
CA ASP A 291 -8.53 -68.16 2.75
C ASP A 291 -7.41 -67.14 2.55
N THR A 292 -6.82 -67.12 1.34
CA THR A 292 -5.76 -66.17 0.99
C THR A 292 -6.31 -64.75 0.86
N MET A 293 -7.47 -64.58 0.22
CA MET A 293 -8.12 -63.28 0.06
C MET A 293 -8.62 -62.70 1.38
N ALA A 294 -9.03 -63.56 2.33
CA ALA A 294 -9.44 -63.14 3.66
C ALA A 294 -8.32 -62.45 4.47
N GLN A 295 -7.05 -62.77 4.18
CA GLN A 295 -5.89 -62.14 4.84
C GLN A 295 -5.63 -60.70 4.34
N SER A 296 -6.15 -60.33 3.18
CA SER A 296 -5.96 -58.99 2.59
C SER A 296 -7.17 -58.60 1.73
N PRO A 297 -8.34 -58.34 2.34
CA PRO A 297 -9.61 -58.18 1.63
C PRO A 297 -9.71 -56.87 0.82
N SER A 298 -8.78 -55.94 1.00
CA SER A 298 -8.77 -54.63 0.34
C SER A 298 -8.12 -54.63 -1.05
N LEU A 299 -7.52 -55.75 -1.48
CA LEU A 299 -6.80 -55.84 -2.76
C LEU A 299 -7.69 -56.30 -3.91
N LYS A 300 -7.37 -55.84 -5.12
CA LYS A 300 -7.94 -56.38 -6.37
C LYS A 300 -7.24 -57.67 -6.76
N TYR A 301 -7.99 -58.78 -6.84
CA TYR A 301 -7.46 -60.10 -7.18
C TYR A 301 -7.86 -60.54 -8.58
N ALA A 302 -6.88 -61.06 -9.34
CA ALA A 302 -7.13 -62.00 -10.44
C ALA A 302 -6.85 -63.43 -9.97
N VAL A 303 -7.67 -64.39 -10.39
CA VAL A 303 -7.54 -65.80 -9.99
C VAL A 303 -7.57 -66.69 -11.23
N PHE A 304 -6.53 -67.52 -11.38
CA PHE A 304 -6.51 -68.59 -12.37
C PHE A 304 -6.58 -69.94 -11.66
N ILE A 305 -7.59 -70.75 -12.00
CA ILE A 305 -7.71 -72.11 -11.48
C ILE A 305 -7.07 -73.07 -12.47
N ILE A 306 -6.04 -73.78 -12.01
CA ILE A 306 -5.34 -74.78 -12.82
C ILE A 306 -6.20 -76.04 -12.81
N GLU A 307 -6.84 -76.34 -13.94
CA GLU A 307 -7.46 -77.64 -14.18
C GLU A 307 -6.35 -78.69 -14.37
N ASP A 308 -6.50 -79.87 -13.76
CA ASP A 308 -5.55 -80.99 -13.89
C ASP A 308 -5.65 -81.66 -15.27
#